data_AF-A0A6C0K272-F1
#
_entry.id   AF-A0A6C0K272-F1
#
_cell.length_a   1.000
_cell.length_b   1.000
_cell.length_c   1.000
_cell.angle_alpha   90.00
_cell.angle_beta   90.00
_cell.angle_gamma   90.00
#
_symmetry.space_group_name_H-M   'P 1'
#
loop_
_entity.id
_entity.type
_entity.pdbx_description
1 polymer ?
#
loop_
_entity_poly.entity_id
_entity_poly.type
_entity_poly.pdbx_seq_one_letter_code
_entity_poly.pdbx_strand_id
1 'polypeptide(L)'
;MSLTRKNKKTNTTTRKRKISKRVYNKEEYNSGDGMLTAVWGPSLWHFLHTMSFNYPAEPTQEQKKHYRNFILNLRHALPCKYCRMNLVTNFKQLPLTIGNMKNRETFSRYVYDLHELVNKMLHKKSNLSFCDVRERYEHFRARCTDEKLKLFKFTKLNKTKKEKGCTEPLYGKKSKCIIKIVPQEEKGATFQMDKKCVKTKG
;
A
#
# COMPACT_ATOMS: atom_id res chain seq x y z
N MET A 1 65.77 28.96 -23.34
CA MET A 1 66.08 29.45 -21.98
C MET A 1 65.10 30.59 -21.70
N SER A 2 64.24 30.62 -20.70
CA SER A 2 64.17 29.89 -19.44
C SER A 2 62.73 29.90 -18.93
N LEU A 3 62.42 28.86 -18.15
CA LEU A 3 61.16 28.55 -17.49
C LEU A 3 60.67 29.68 -16.58
N THR A 4 59.37 29.99 -16.60
CA THR A 4 58.68 30.60 -15.46
C THR A 4 57.41 29.82 -15.13
N ARG A 5 57.52 29.00 -14.10
CA ARG A 5 56.45 28.19 -13.50
C ARG A 5 55.43 29.11 -12.83
N LYS A 6 54.25 29.30 -13.44
CA LYS A 6 53.10 29.92 -12.76
C LYS A 6 52.49 28.93 -11.77
N ASN A 7 52.65 29.22 -10.49
CA ASN A 7 52.16 28.42 -9.38
C ASN A 7 50.62 28.56 -9.30
N LYS A 8 49.88 27.51 -9.69
CA LYS A 8 48.41 27.48 -9.62
C LYS A 8 48.02 27.13 -8.18
N LYS A 9 47.68 28.13 -7.36
CA LYS A 9 47.11 27.91 -6.02
C LYS A 9 45.80 27.13 -6.16
N THR A 10 45.82 25.86 -5.78
CA THR A 10 44.62 25.04 -5.63
C THR A 10 43.88 25.50 -4.38
N ASN A 11 42.85 26.33 -4.55
CA ASN A 11 41.86 26.60 -3.51
C ASN A 11 41.00 25.35 -3.30
N THR A 12 41.47 24.44 -2.45
CA THR A 12 40.62 23.38 -1.90
C THR A 12 39.66 24.00 -0.89
N THR A 13 38.49 24.41 -1.37
CA THR A 13 37.35 24.72 -0.51
C THR A 13 36.86 23.41 0.12
N THR A 14 37.34 23.13 1.34
CA THR A 14 36.77 22.08 2.19
C THR A 14 35.32 22.45 2.48
N ARG A 15 34.41 21.81 1.74
CA ARG A 15 32.96 21.88 1.97
C ARG A 15 32.69 21.26 3.35
N LYS A 16 32.63 22.09 4.41
CA LYS A 16 32.20 21.64 5.74
C LYS A 16 30.81 21.02 5.59
N ARG A 17 30.72 19.68 5.70
CA ARG A 17 29.43 18.96 5.75
C ARG A 17 28.65 19.54 6.92
N LYS A 18 27.53 20.21 6.64
CA LYS A 18 26.56 20.57 7.69
C LYS A 18 26.16 19.26 8.39
N ILE A 19 26.56 19.11 9.65
CA ILE A 19 26.10 18.03 10.50
C ILE A 19 24.59 18.26 10.67
N SER A 20 23.79 17.45 10.01
CA SER A 20 22.34 17.41 10.24
C SER A 20 22.15 17.02 11.70
N LYS A 21 21.62 17.95 12.52
CA LYS A 21 21.12 17.61 13.85
C LYS A 21 19.99 16.61 13.65
N ARG A 22 20.19 15.39 14.14
CA ARG A 22 19.13 14.37 14.15
C ARG A 22 18.06 14.81 15.14
N VAL A 23 16.80 14.72 14.74
CA VAL A 23 15.66 15.08 15.60
C VAL A 23 15.51 14.08 16.75
N TYR A 24 15.82 12.80 16.50
CA TYR A 24 15.68 11.71 17.46
C TYR A 24 17.03 11.15 17.90
N ASN A 25 17.07 10.64 19.14
CA ASN A 25 18.20 9.97 19.74
C ASN A 25 18.20 8.45 19.48
N LYS A 26 19.25 7.75 19.93
CA LYS A 26 19.41 6.30 19.68
C LYS A 26 18.36 5.45 20.42
N GLU A 27 17.95 5.87 21.61
CA GLU A 27 16.95 5.14 22.41
C GLU A 27 15.57 5.25 21.75
N GLU A 28 15.20 6.43 21.25
CA GLU A 28 13.95 6.65 20.50
C GLU A 28 13.89 5.81 19.23
N TYR A 29 15.00 5.66 18.48
CA TYR A 29 15.05 4.76 17.32
C TYR A 29 14.90 3.28 17.67
N ASN A 30 15.24 2.89 18.90
CA ASN A 30 15.14 1.51 19.37
C ASN A 30 13.87 1.29 20.22
N SER A 31 12.97 2.27 20.29
CA SER A 31 11.71 2.12 21.01
C SER A 31 10.88 0.96 20.42
N GLY A 32 10.24 0.20 21.30
CA GLY A 32 9.26 -0.83 20.94
C GLY A 32 7.84 -0.28 20.68
N ASP A 33 7.68 1.04 20.69
CA ASP A 33 6.41 1.71 20.48
C ASP A 33 5.84 1.44 19.08
N GLY A 34 4.51 1.47 19.00
CA GLY A 34 3.81 1.34 17.73
C GLY A 34 3.86 2.63 16.91
N MET A 35 3.55 2.51 15.62
CA MET A 35 3.38 3.65 14.72
C MET A 35 1.96 4.20 14.81
N LEU A 36 1.80 5.52 14.64
CA LEU A 36 0.50 6.19 14.65
C LEU A 36 -0.49 5.55 13.66
N THR A 37 -1.60 5.03 14.17
CA THR A 37 -2.58 4.26 13.38
C THR A 37 -3.24 5.08 12.29
N ALA A 38 -3.38 6.39 12.48
CA ALA A 38 -3.90 7.32 11.48
C ALA A 38 -2.99 7.46 10.24
N VAL A 39 -1.68 7.21 10.38
CA VAL A 39 -0.70 7.34 9.29
C VAL A 39 -0.69 6.11 8.39
N TRP A 40 -0.65 4.90 8.98
CA TRP A 40 -0.48 3.66 8.22
C TRP A 40 -1.78 2.88 8.00
N GLY A 41 -2.78 3.05 8.87
CA GLY A 41 -4.04 2.29 8.85
C GLY A 41 -4.80 2.43 7.52
N PRO A 42 -5.06 3.67 7.03
CA PRO A 42 -5.71 3.87 5.74
C PRO A 42 -4.97 3.22 4.57
N SER A 43 -3.64 3.29 4.56
CA SER A 43 -2.81 2.67 3.52
C SER A 43 -2.89 1.15 3.55
N LEU A 44 -2.89 0.54 4.74
CA LEU A 44 -3.07 -0.91 4.85
C LEU A 44 -4.45 -1.32 4.35
N TRP A 45 -5.52 -0.65 4.78
CA TRP A 45 -6.87 -0.97 4.30
C TRP A 45 -7.00 -0.79 2.80
N HIS A 46 -6.38 0.26 2.23
CA HIS A 46 -6.33 0.45 0.79
C HIS A 46 -5.67 -0.73 0.06
N PHE A 47 -4.56 -1.24 0.60
CA PHE A 47 -3.91 -2.43 0.06
C PHE A 47 -4.78 -3.67 0.21
N LEU A 48 -5.36 -3.92 1.39
CA LEU A 48 -6.19 -5.11 1.65
C LEU A 48 -7.41 -5.16 0.72
N HIS A 49 -8.10 -4.03 0.53
CA HIS A 49 -9.21 -3.94 -0.41
C HIS A 49 -8.73 -4.20 -1.84
N THR A 50 -7.69 -3.51 -2.30
CA THR A 50 -7.10 -3.73 -3.64
C THR A 50 -6.72 -5.20 -3.88
N MET A 51 -6.03 -5.81 -2.91
CA MET A 51 -5.61 -7.21 -2.95
C MET A 51 -6.83 -8.15 -3.06
N SER A 52 -7.88 -7.86 -2.29
CA SER A 52 -9.09 -8.69 -2.26
C SER A 52 -9.92 -8.60 -3.55
N PHE A 53 -10.06 -7.41 -4.14
CA PHE A 53 -10.71 -7.24 -5.45
C PHE A 53 -9.85 -7.72 -6.63
N ASN A 54 -8.56 -7.96 -6.41
CA ASN A 54 -7.69 -8.64 -7.38
C ASN A 54 -7.57 -10.15 -7.16
N TYR A 55 -8.14 -10.70 -6.08
CA TYR A 55 -8.14 -12.15 -5.83
C TYR A 55 -8.77 -12.91 -7.02
N PRO A 56 -8.30 -14.11 -7.40
CA PRO A 56 -8.83 -14.81 -8.56
C PRO A 56 -10.33 -15.13 -8.43
N ALA A 57 -11.03 -15.12 -9.57
CA ALA A 57 -12.42 -15.58 -9.61
C ALA A 57 -12.51 -17.09 -9.31
N GLU A 58 -11.52 -17.85 -9.78
CA GLU A 58 -11.35 -19.28 -9.55
C GLU A 58 -9.97 -19.56 -8.94
N PRO A 59 -9.81 -19.39 -7.62
CA PRO A 59 -8.52 -19.55 -6.97
C PRO A 59 -8.13 -21.01 -6.78
N THR A 60 -6.85 -21.31 -6.98
CA THR A 60 -6.26 -22.62 -6.62
C THR A 60 -6.24 -22.81 -5.10
N GLN A 61 -6.08 -24.05 -4.63
CA GLN A 61 -5.99 -24.33 -3.19
C GLN A 61 -4.78 -23.64 -2.54
N GLU A 62 -3.68 -23.53 -3.29
CA GLU A 62 -2.49 -22.83 -2.83
C GLU A 62 -2.74 -21.31 -2.71
N GLN A 63 -3.41 -20.69 -3.69
CA GLN A 63 -3.79 -19.28 -3.61
C GLN A 63 -4.70 -19.02 -2.41
N LYS A 64 -5.70 -19.89 -2.16
CA LYS A 64 -6.55 -19.81 -0.96
C LYS A 64 -5.72 -19.81 0.31
N LYS A 65 -4.74 -20.71 0.43
CA LYS A 65 -3.86 -20.82 1.60
C LYS A 65 -3.01 -19.56 1.78
N HIS A 66 -2.39 -19.06 0.72
CA HIS A 66 -1.51 -17.89 0.78
C HIS A 66 -2.25 -16.63 1.22
N TYR A 67 -3.40 -16.34 0.59
CA TYR A 67 -4.20 -15.16 0.93
C TYR A 67 -4.81 -15.25 2.33
N ARG A 68 -5.29 -16.43 2.72
CA ARG A 68 -5.81 -16.66 4.07
C ARG A 68 -4.73 -16.44 5.13
N ASN A 69 -3.56 -17.03 4.92
CA ASN A 69 -2.44 -16.88 5.85
C ASN A 69 -1.96 -15.43 5.92
N PHE A 70 -1.95 -14.70 4.81
CA PHE A 70 -1.63 -13.28 4.80
C PHE A 70 -2.53 -12.49 5.76
N ILE A 71 -3.85 -12.66 5.65
CA ILE A 71 -4.82 -11.98 6.53
C ILE A 71 -4.62 -12.39 7.99
N LEU A 72 -4.52 -13.70 8.27
CA LEU A 72 -4.38 -14.20 9.63
C LEU A 72 -3.08 -13.74 10.29
N ASN A 73 -2.00 -13.61 9.52
CA ASN A 73 -0.70 -13.19 10.02
C ASN A 73 -0.60 -11.68 10.34
N LEU A 74 -1.58 -10.87 9.93
CA LEU A 74 -1.65 -9.46 10.33
C LEU A 74 -1.61 -9.31 11.86
N ARG A 75 -2.20 -10.26 12.61
CA ARG A 75 -2.16 -10.28 14.08
C ARG A 75 -0.74 -10.30 14.67
N HIS A 76 0.29 -10.61 13.87
CA HIS A 76 1.68 -10.62 14.29
C HIS A 76 2.45 -9.39 13.81
N ALA A 77 2.05 -8.78 12.69
CA ALA A 77 2.85 -7.79 11.98
C ALA A 77 2.34 -6.34 12.08
N LEU A 78 1.09 -6.09 12.50
CA LEU A 78 0.59 -4.72 12.60
C LEU A 78 1.47 -3.88 13.55
N PRO A 79 1.86 -2.64 13.19
CA PRO A 79 2.75 -1.80 14.00
C PRO A 79 1.99 -1.10 15.15
N CYS A 80 1.17 -1.87 15.86
CA CYS A 80 0.33 -1.43 16.98
C CYS A 80 -0.03 -2.65 17.84
N LYS A 81 0.45 -2.70 19.08
CA LYS A 81 0.25 -3.83 20.01
C LYS A 81 -1.24 -4.15 20.20
N TYR A 82 -2.04 -3.13 20.52
CA TYR A 82 -3.47 -3.31 20.75
C TYR A 82 -4.22 -3.75 19.49
N CYS A 83 -3.81 -3.25 18.32
CA CYS A 83 -4.41 -3.63 17.04
C CYS A 83 -4.18 -5.12 16.76
N ARG A 84 -2.97 -5.64 17.05
CA ARG A 84 -2.64 -7.07 16.95
C ARG A 84 -3.51 -7.92 17.87
N MET A 85 -3.67 -7.50 19.13
CA MET A 85 -4.49 -8.20 20.12
C MET A 85 -5.97 -8.19 19.73
N ASN A 86 -6.52 -7.03 19.37
CA ASN A 86 -7.90 -6.87 18.96
C ASN A 86 -8.22 -7.69 17.71
N LEU A 87 -7.28 -7.79 16.76
CA LEU A 87 -7.49 -8.59 15.55
C LEU A 87 -7.69 -10.08 15.86
N VAL A 88 -7.07 -10.62 16.92
CA VAL A 88 -7.34 -11.99 17.40
C VAL A 88 -8.81 -12.13 17.82
N THR A 89 -9.34 -11.16 18.56
CA THR A 89 -10.75 -11.14 18.96
C THR A 89 -11.67 -10.96 17.75
N ASN A 90 -11.30 -10.11 16.80
CA ASN A 90 -12.06 -9.90 15.57
C ASN A 90 -12.15 -11.19 14.75
N PHE A 91 -11.08 -11.98 14.67
CA PHE A 91 -11.12 -13.29 14.00
C PHE A 91 -11.96 -14.33 14.75
N LYS A 92 -12.20 -14.17 16.05
CA LYS A 92 -13.16 -15.01 16.78
C LYS A 92 -14.60 -14.61 16.47
N GLN A 93 -14.87 -13.31 16.36
CA GLN A 93 -16.20 -12.78 16.04
C GLN A 93 -16.56 -12.94 14.56
N LEU A 94 -15.56 -12.82 13.67
CA LEU A 94 -15.68 -12.96 12.22
C LEU A 94 -14.60 -13.94 11.71
N PRO A 95 -14.80 -15.26 11.88
CA PRO A 95 -13.82 -16.26 11.47
C PRO A 95 -13.57 -16.28 9.96
N LEU A 96 -12.30 -16.29 9.56
CA LEU A 96 -11.91 -16.47 8.16
C LEU A 96 -11.93 -17.96 7.77
N THR A 97 -13.03 -18.39 7.18
CA THR A 97 -13.27 -19.78 6.78
C THR A 97 -12.83 -20.05 5.33
N ILE A 98 -12.77 -21.32 4.93
CA ILE A 98 -12.52 -21.70 3.53
C ILE A 98 -13.67 -21.24 2.62
N GLY A 99 -14.90 -21.11 3.14
CA GLY A 99 -16.03 -20.55 2.39
C GLY A 99 -15.77 -19.11 1.95
N ASN A 100 -15.10 -18.31 2.78
CA ASN A 100 -14.69 -16.95 2.42
C ASN A 100 -13.58 -16.91 1.36
N MET A 101 -12.88 -18.03 1.13
CA MET A 101 -11.80 -18.11 0.15
C MET A 101 -12.27 -18.69 -1.20
N LYS A 102 -13.59 -18.93 -1.37
CA LYS A 102 -14.16 -19.60 -2.55
C LYS A 102 -13.80 -18.89 -3.85
N ASN A 103 -13.91 -17.57 -3.87
CA ASN A 103 -13.70 -16.73 -5.05
C ASN A 103 -13.44 -15.26 -4.63
N ARG A 104 -13.17 -14.39 -5.61
CA ARG A 104 -13.03 -12.93 -5.42
C ARG A 104 -14.14 -12.30 -4.58
N GLU A 105 -15.40 -12.62 -4.88
CA GLU A 105 -16.56 -12.01 -4.21
C GLU A 105 -16.58 -12.33 -2.71
N THR A 106 -16.51 -13.62 -2.37
CA THR A 106 -16.51 -14.09 -0.98
C THR A 106 -15.32 -13.56 -0.17
N PHE A 107 -14.14 -13.45 -0.78
CA PHE A 107 -12.95 -12.96 -0.09
C PHE A 107 -12.96 -11.44 0.10
N SER A 108 -13.31 -10.69 -0.95
CA SER A 108 -13.46 -9.23 -0.85
C SER A 108 -14.56 -8.81 0.11
N ARG A 109 -15.67 -9.57 0.16
CA ARG A 109 -16.73 -9.35 1.15
C ARG A 109 -16.23 -9.55 2.57
N TYR A 110 -15.45 -10.61 2.83
CA TYR A 110 -14.84 -10.81 4.14
C TYR A 110 -13.95 -9.64 4.57
N VAL A 111 -13.12 -9.12 3.65
CA VAL A 111 -12.24 -7.97 3.94
C VAL A 111 -13.05 -6.70 4.24
N TYR A 112 -14.17 -6.50 3.53
CA TYR A 112 -15.14 -5.43 3.83
C TYR A 112 -15.77 -5.61 5.21
N ASP A 113 -16.31 -6.78 5.52
CA ASP A 113 -16.96 -7.05 6.80
C ASP A 113 -15.99 -6.89 7.98
N LEU A 114 -14.73 -7.32 7.81
CA LEU A 114 -13.68 -7.13 8.81
C LEU A 114 -13.36 -5.64 9.03
N HIS A 115 -13.33 -4.84 7.95
CA HIS A 115 -13.11 -3.40 8.06
C HIS A 115 -14.26 -2.70 8.78
N GLU A 116 -15.51 -3.07 8.47
CA GLU A 116 -16.69 -2.51 9.13
C GLU A 116 -16.79 -2.95 10.59
N LEU A 117 -16.38 -4.17 10.93
CA LEU A 117 -16.26 -4.62 12.32
C LEU A 117 -15.28 -3.72 13.11
N VAL A 118 -14.10 -3.45 12.55
CA VAL A 118 -13.11 -2.55 13.16
C VAL A 118 -13.65 -1.11 13.26
N ASN A 119 -14.35 -0.62 12.23
CA ASN A 119 -14.97 0.71 12.27
C ASN A 119 -16.00 0.79 13.40
N LYS A 120 -16.86 -0.22 13.56
CA LYS A 120 -17.85 -0.29 14.65
C LYS A 120 -17.18 -0.24 16.02
N MET A 121 -16.11 -1.02 16.23
CA MET A 121 -15.34 -1.01 17.49
C MET A 121 -14.70 0.36 17.81
N LEU A 122 -14.31 1.10 16.77
CA LEU A 122 -13.71 2.44 16.92
C LEU A 122 -14.75 3.57 16.86
N HIS A 123 -16.05 3.25 16.89
CA HIS A 123 -17.15 4.18 16.75
C HIS A 123 -17.08 5.04 15.47
N LYS A 124 -16.54 4.48 14.40
CA LYS A 124 -16.47 5.08 13.06
C LYS A 124 -17.59 4.54 12.17
N LYS A 125 -18.02 5.35 11.22
CA LYS A 125 -18.98 4.96 10.17
C LYS A 125 -18.36 5.20 8.80
N SER A 126 -18.32 4.17 7.96
CA SER A 126 -17.88 4.31 6.56
C SER A 126 -18.95 4.98 5.69
N ASN A 127 -20.22 4.70 5.99
CA ASN A 127 -21.40 5.03 5.18
C ASN A 127 -21.32 4.49 3.74
N LEU A 128 -20.66 3.34 3.55
CA LEU A 128 -20.50 2.71 2.24
C LEU A 128 -20.97 1.26 2.30
N SER A 129 -21.79 0.86 1.33
CA SER A 129 -22.11 -0.55 1.11
C SER A 129 -20.92 -1.29 0.51
N PHE A 130 -20.95 -2.62 0.57
CA PHE A 130 -19.97 -3.45 -0.16
C PHE A 130 -19.92 -3.10 -1.65
N CYS A 131 -21.07 -2.82 -2.27
CA CYS A 131 -21.15 -2.45 -3.68
C CYS A 131 -20.42 -1.12 -3.95
N ASP A 132 -20.59 -0.11 -3.10
CA ASP A 132 -19.89 1.17 -3.24
C ASP A 132 -18.37 1.00 -3.15
N VAL A 133 -17.91 0.14 -2.24
CA VAL A 133 -16.49 -0.19 -2.09
C VAL A 133 -16.00 -0.95 -3.31
N ARG A 134 -16.74 -1.95 -3.81
CA ARG A 134 -16.40 -2.69 -5.03
C ARG A 134 -16.22 -1.74 -6.21
N GLU A 135 -17.24 -0.93 -6.53
CA GLU A 135 -17.19 0.00 -7.67
C GLU A 135 -15.99 0.95 -7.56
N ARG A 136 -15.74 1.48 -6.36
CA ARG A 136 -14.58 2.35 -6.09
C ARG A 136 -13.25 1.71 -6.46
N TYR A 137 -13.03 0.44 -6.10
CA TYR A 137 -11.76 -0.24 -6.39
C TYR A 137 -11.69 -0.79 -7.82
N GLU A 138 -12.82 -1.12 -8.44
CA GLU A 138 -12.88 -1.55 -9.85
C GLU A 138 -12.42 -0.43 -10.81
N HIS A 139 -12.56 0.85 -10.43
CA HIS A 139 -11.95 1.95 -11.18
C HIS A 139 -10.42 1.82 -11.30
N PHE A 140 -9.73 1.05 -10.45
CA PHE A 140 -8.29 0.85 -10.52
C PHE A 140 -7.86 -0.39 -11.30
N ARG A 141 -8.79 -1.18 -11.85
CA ARG A 141 -8.43 -2.38 -12.61
C ARG A 141 -7.60 -2.02 -13.86
N ALA A 142 -6.43 -2.63 -13.93
CA ALA A 142 -5.51 -2.54 -15.06
C ALA A 142 -5.83 -3.60 -16.13
N ARG A 143 -5.50 -3.31 -17.40
CA ARG A 143 -5.42 -4.33 -18.47
C ARG A 143 -3.98 -4.81 -18.59
N CYS A 144 -3.81 -6.11 -18.74
CA CYS A 144 -2.59 -6.65 -19.33
C CYS A 144 -2.82 -6.71 -20.85
N THR A 145 -1.90 -6.17 -21.64
CA THR A 145 -1.81 -6.55 -23.07
C THR A 145 -1.14 -7.93 -23.13
N ASP A 146 -1.62 -8.85 -23.97
CA ASP A 146 -1.17 -10.26 -24.06
C ASP A 146 0.28 -10.45 -24.54
N GLU A 147 1.11 -9.41 -24.47
CA GLU A 147 2.52 -9.50 -24.76
C GLU A 147 3.19 -10.27 -23.62
N LYS A 148 3.53 -11.56 -23.87
CA LYS A 148 4.30 -12.42 -22.96
C LYS A 148 5.39 -11.61 -22.24
N LEU A 149 5.18 -11.34 -20.95
CA LEU A 149 6.13 -10.66 -20.09
C LEU A 149 7.40 -11.51 -20.02
N LYS A 150 8.47 -11.07 -20.68
CA LYS A 150 9.80 -11.63 -20.45
C LYS A 150 10.23 -11.16 -19.06
N LEU A 151 10.12 -12.04 -18.06
CA LEU A 151 10.74 -11.85 -16.74
C LEU A 151 12.21 -11.44 -16.97
N PHE A 152 12.61 -10.30 -16.40
CA PHE A 152 13.97 -9.79 -16.57
C PHE A 152 14.96 -10.76 -15.93
N LYS A 153 15.91 -11.29 -16.72
CA LYS A 153 17.09 -11.97 -16.18
C LYS A 153 18.04 -10.90 -15.65
N PHE A 154 18.38 -10.93 -14.37
CA PHE A 154 19.25 -9.97 -13.67
C PHE A 154 20.64 -9.78 -14.31
N THR A 155 21.08 -10.71 -15.17
CA THR A 155 22.44 -10.74 -15.71
C THR A 155 22.78 -9.63 -16.72
N LYS A 156 21.80 -8.84 -17.20
CA LYS A 156 22.05 -7.66 -18.06
C LYS A 156 21.06 -6.53 -17.74
N LEU A 157 21.31 -5.78 -16.65
CA LEU A 157 20.65 -4.50 -16.41
C LEU A 157 21.16 -3.44 -17.42
N ASN A 158 20.68 -3.54 -18.68
CA ASN A 158 20.79 -2.42 -19.61
C ASN A 158 19.87 -1.31 -19.11
N LYS A 159 20.45 -0.14 -18.79
CA LYS A 159 19.77 1.06 -18.26
C LYS A 159 18.59 1.58 -19.10
N THR A 160 18.32 1.00 -20.27
CA THR A 160 17.34 1.47 -21.26
C THR A 160 16.04 0.65 -21.31
N LYS A 161 15.95 -0.55 -20.72
CA LYS A 161 14.70 -1.33 -20.71
C LYS A 161 13.92 -1.10 -19.42
N LYS A 162 12.81 -0.35 -19.50
CA LYS A 162 11.83 -0.21 -18.43
C LYS A 162 11.01 -1.49 -18.29
N GLU A 163 10.74 -1.89 -17.05
CA GLU A 163 9.81 -2.99 -16.76
C GLU A 163 8.39 -2.61 -17.19
N LYS A 164 7.67 -3.56 -17.82
CA LYS A 164 6.25 -3.40 -18.13
C LYS A 164 5.44 -3.73 -16.87
N GLY A 165 5.12 -2.70 -16.08
CA GLY A 165 4.15 -2.82 -14.98
C GLY A 165 2.71 -2.76 -15.47
N CYS A 166 1.75 -3.20 -14.65
CA CYS A 166 0.31 -3.11 -14.92
C CYS A 166 -0.20 -1.66 -14.80
N THR A 167 0.22 -0.76 -15.71
CA THR A 167 -0.07 0.68 -15.63
C THR A 167 -1.17 1.18 -16.56
N GLU A 168 -1.74 0.31 -17.40
CA GLU A 168 -2.78 0.68 -18.37
C GLU A 168 -4.19 0.46 -17.80
N PRO A 169 -5.05 1.48 -17.68
CA PRO A 169 -6.38 1.35 -17.12
C PRO A 169 -7.36 0.66 -18.08
N LEU A 170 -8.42 0.03 -17.52
CA LEU A 170 -9.52 -0.52 -18.33
C LEU A 170 -10.23 0.52 -19.22
N TYR A 171 -10.51 1.72 -18.69
CA TYR A 171 -11.11 2.86 -19.40
C TYR A 171 -10.53 4.17 -18.82
N GLY A 172 -10.54 5.25 -19.59
CA GLY A 172 -10.19 6.58 -19.07
C GLY A 172 -8.69 6.81 -18.82
N LYS A 173 -8.36 7.77 -17.94
CA LYS A 173 -6.99 8.24 -17.70
C LYS A 173 -6.21 7.33 -16.75
N LYS A 174 -4.88 7.30 -16.91
CA LYS A 174 -3.98 6.63 -15.96
C LYS A 174 -4.10 7.25 -14.57
N SER A 175 -4.47 6.44 -13.60
CA SER A 175 -4.55 6.83 -12.19
C SER A 175 -3.25 6.50 -11.47
N LYS A 176 -2.90 7.31 -10.47
CA LYS A 176 -1.80 7.03 -9.53
C LYS A 176 -2.25 7.35 -8.10
N CYS A 177 -1.69 6.63 -7.12
CA CYS A 177 -1.92 6.92 -5.71
C CYS A 177 -0.98 8.04 -5.24
N ILE A 178 -1.50 8.97 -4.42
CA ILE A 178 -0.73 9.99 -3.72
C ILE A 178 -0.97 9.79 -2.23
N ILE A 179 0.10 9.59 -1.46
CA ILE A 179 0.03 9.50 0.01
C ILE A 179 0.30 10.90 0.58
N LYS A 180 -0.68 11.45 1.30
CA LYS A 180 -0.60 12.77 1.96
C LYS A 180 -0.73 12.58 3.47
N ILE A 181 0.25 13.07 4.22
CA ILE A 181 0.21 13.13 5.70
C ILE A 181 -0.14 14.55 6.10
N VAL A 182 -1.16 14.69 6.94
CA VAL A 182 -1.73 15.97 7.39
C VAL A 182 -1.92 15.96 8.90
N PRO A 183 -1.97 17.12 9.57
CA PRO A 183 -2.38 17.23 10.97
C PRO A 183 -3.74 16.56 11.21
N GLN A 184 -3.97 16.04 12.42
CA GLN A 184 -5.17 15.27 12.73
C GLN A 184 -6.45 16.12 12.70
N GLU A 185 -6.30 17.43 12.83
CA GLU A 185 -7.37 18.42 12.83
C GLU A 185 -7.86 18.75 11.40
N GLU A 186 -7.09 18.40 10.36
CA GLU A 186 -7.52 18.60 8.98
C GLU A 186 -8.76 17.74 8.68
N LYS A 187 -9.85 18.41 8.35
CA LYS A 187 -11.10 17.75 7.96
C LYS A 187 -10.97 17.18 6.55
N GLY A 188 -11.22 15.89 6.40
CA GLY A 188 -11.27 15.25 5.09
C GLY A 188 -11.42 13.74 5.16
N ALA A 189 -11.85 13.14 4.05
CA ALA A 189 -11.84 11.69 3.91
C ALA A 189 -10.40 11.18 3.72
N THR A 190 -10.09 10.03 4.31
CA THR A 190 -8.78 9.37 4.16
C THR A 190 -8.55 8.84 2.74
N PHE A 191 -9.63 8.49 2.05
CA PHE A 191 -9.60 8.08 0.65
C PHE A 191 -10.20 9.17 -0.21
N GLN A 192 -9.42 9.68 -1.16
CA GLN A 192 -9.82 10.74 -2.08
C GLN A 192 -9.51 10.28 -3.52
N MET A 193 -10.53 10.29 -4.37
CA MET A 193 -10.39 9.93 -5.79
C MET A 193 -10.87 11.10 -6.63
N ASP A 194 -10.00 11.57 -7.53
CA ASP A 194 -10.33 12.62 -8.49
C ASP A 194 -11.48 12.13 -9.39
N LYS A 195 -12.47 12.99 -9.65
CA LYS A 195 -13.61 12.69 -10.54
C LYS A 195 -13.14 12.22 -11.93
N LYS A 196 -11.99 12.68 -12.41
CA LYS A 196 -11.37 12.27 -13.67
C LYS A 196 -10.86 10.82 -13.66
N CYS A 197 -10.70 10.22 -12.48
CA CYS A 197 -10.34 8.81 -12.31
C CYS A 197 -11.57 7.90 -12.13
N VAL A 198 -12.76 8.48 -11.91
CA VAL A 198 -14.02 7.73 -11.91
C VAL A 198 -14.33 7.36 -13.37
N LYS A 199 -14.46 6.07 -13.65
CA LYS A 199 -14.79 5.58 -15.00
C LYS A 199 -16.30 5.51 -15.14
N THR A 200 -16.87 6.14 -16.18
CA THR A 200 -18.27 5.98 -16.56
C THR A 200 -18.38 5.07 -17.77
N LYS A 201 -19.40 4.20 -17.82
CA LYS A 201 -19.80 3.57 -19.08
C LYS A 201 -20.50 4.65 -19.91
N GLY A 202 -19.98 4.92 -21.10
CA GLY A 202 -20.70 5.67 -22.12
C GLY A 202 -21.78 4.81 -22.75
#